data_AF-A0AAV9Z4J6-F1
#
_entry.id   AF-A0AAV9Z4J6-F1
#
_cell.length_a   1.000
_cell.length_b   1.000
_cell.length_c   1.000
_cell.angle_alpha   90.00
_cell.angle_beta   90.00
_cell.angle_gamma   90.00
#
_symmetry.space_group_name_H-M   'P 1'
#
loop_
_entity.id
_entity.type
_entity.pdbx_description
1 polymer ?
#
loop_
_entity_poly.entity_id
_entity_poly.type
_entity_poly.pdbx_seq_one_letter_code
_entity_poly.pdbx_strand_id
1 'polypeptide(L)'
;LRQQLRYCMTLAQNHGKPLLFSRLSRISGIVSNHIRPAASHQDKRTLVHRLNLACSHHRSLAEMLDGYPIDSEAPLGTLFNPRIIERTRDFHFGPRTMKNTILTDTRSRSDPRDFVCDEEAGFYRVPVTESVILFAKDKDGKVGAELIVLRDVFGDSSSERDKLLEWYQHTIEHACAERRDVRPNHPGHMAQVGYNAGPYHARVFGTAKSYTKNLDEETRTEHDLDAIAAITILWALAKALAPTDITEAIEKTLADSGMPRIATGDVPPGTGYRIILDGQTYLFPFFDRSPPEGYLTIDYSA
;
A
#
# COMPACT_ATOMS: atom_id res chain seq x y z
N LEU A 1 6.09 14.62 -7.07
CA LEU A 1 4.75 14.67 -7.71
C LEU A 1 4.50 15.91 -8.60
N ARG A 2 4.67 17.16 -8.11
CA ARG A 2 4.52 18.37 -8.96
C ARG A 2 5.50 18.43 -10.14
N GLN A 3 6.71 17.89 -10.00
CA GLN A 3 7.69 17.77 -11.09
C GLN A 3 7.34 16.65 -12.09
N GLN A 4 6.86 15.49 -11.64
CA GLN A 4 6.33 14.42 -12.51
C GLN A 4 5.06 14.87 -13.26
N LEU A 5 4.16 15.63 -12.60
CA LEU A 5 3.00 16.24 -13.26
C LEU A 5 3.41 17.34 -14.26
N ARG A 6 4.46 18.12 -14.00
CA ARG A 6 5.03 19.07 -14.98
C ARG A 6 5.70 18.37 -16.18
N TYR A 7 6.35 17.24 -15.96
CA TYR A 7 6.96 16.45 -17.03
C TYR A 7 5.88 15.86 -17.97
N CYS A 8 4.77 15.37 -17.41
CA CYS A 8 3.58 14.96 -18.16
C CYS A 8 2.93 16.11 -18.96
N MET A 9 3.00 17.35 -18.46
CA MET A 9 2.43 18.52 -19.15
C MET A 9 3.22 18.94 -20.41
N THR A 10 4.49 18.55 -20.54
CA THR A 10 5.34 19.00 -21.66
C THR A 10 5.35 17.99 -22.83
N LEU A 11 5.17 16.70 -22.54
CA LEU A 11 5.17 15.64 -23.56
C LEU A 11 3.81 15.46 -24.27
N ALA A 12 2.70 15.82 -23.61
CA ALA A 12 1.35 15.67 -24.19
C ALA A 12 1.03 16.67 -25.32
N GLN A 13 1.86 17.70 -25.52
CA GLN A 13 1.66 18.69 -26.59
C GLN A 13 2.39 18.35 -27.90
N ASN A 14 3.28 17.35 -27.94
CA ASN A 14 4.21 17.15 -29.06
C ASN A 14 4.01 15.88 -29.92
N HIS A 15 3.01 15.03 -29.64
CA HIS A 15 2.79 13.82 -30.44
C HIS A 15 1.34 13.66 -30.89
N GLY A 16 0.95 14.48 -31.87
CA GLY A 16 -0.19 14.18 -32.73
C GLY A 16 0.25 13.21 -33.83
N LYS A 17 -0.20 11.94 -33.75
CA LYS A 17 -0.40 11.03 -34.90
C LYS A 17 -1.16 9.77 -34.46
N PRO A 18 -2.31 9.43 -35.06
CA PRO A 18 -3.02 8.18 -34.79
C PRO A 18 -2.42 7.06 -35.63
N LEU A 19 -2.09 5.92 -34.99
CA LEU A 19 -1.76 4.68 -35.69
C LEU A 19 -3.02 3.80 -35.79
N LEU A 20 -3.41 3.55 -37.04
CA LEU A 20 -4.42 2.59 -37.46
C LEU A 20 -3.95 1.16 -37.16
N PHE A 21 -4.78 0.38 -36.48
CA PHE A 21 -4.76 -1.08 -36.61
C PHE A 21 -6.18 -1.59 -36.82
N SER A 22 -6.37 -2.26 -37.96
CA SER A 22 -7.62 -2.91 -38.34
C SER A 22 -7.43 -4.42 -38.44
N ARG A 23 -8.47 -5.14 -38.02
CA ARG A 23 -8.82 -6.54 -38.31
C ARG A 23 -8.02 -7.63 -37.59
N LEU A 24 -8.73 -8.32 -36.69
CA LEU A 24 -9.11 -9.72 -36.84
C LEU A 24 -10.40 -9.99 -36.05
N SER A 25 -11.32 -10.74 -36.64
CA SER A 25 -12.65 -11.04 -36.10
C SER A 25 -12.88 -12.54 -36.06
N ARG A 26 -13.68 -12.95 -35.06
CA ARG A 26 -14.46 -14.20 -34.92
C ARG A 26 -13.81 -15.35 -34.14
N ILE A 27 -14.14 -15.42 -32.85
CA ILE A 27 -14.75 -16.62 -32.24
C ILE A 27 -15.89 -16.15 -31.33
N SER A 28 -17.03 -16.81 -31.45
CA SER A 28 -18.34 -16.48 -30.89
C SER A 28 -18.51 -17.04 -29.48
N GLY A 29 -18.64 -16.10 -28.54
CA GLY A 29 -19.01 -16.24 -27.13
C GLY A 29 -18.86 -14.87 -26.48
N ILE A 30 -19.29 -13.83 -27.20
CA ILE A 30 -18.89 -12.43 -26.98
C ILE A 30 -19.68 -11.92 -25.77
N VAL A 31 -19.08 -12.01 -24.59
CA VAL A 31 -19.14 -10.90 -23.64
C VAL A 31 -18.80 -9.69 -24.49
N SER A 32 -19.77 -8.83 -24.73
CA SER A 32 -19.52 -7.57 -25.42
C SER A 32 -18.37 -6.93 -24.66
N ASN A 33 -17.18 -6.94 -25.27
CA ASN A 33 -16.08 -6.05 -24.93
C ASN A 33 -16.59 -4.65 -25.28
N HIS A 34 -17.58 -4.19 -24.52
CA HIS A 34 -17.93 -2.79 -24.41
C HIS A 34 -16.64 -2.17 -23.96
N ILE A 35 -15.97 -1.56 -24.94
CA ILE A 35 -14.79 -0.74 -24.74
C ILE A 35 -15.19 0.22 -23.63
N ARG A 36 -14.73 -0.08 -22.41
CA ARG A 36 -15.03 0.74 -21.25
C ARG A 36 -14.49 2.12 -21.59
N PRO A 37 -15.30 3.18 -21.45
CA PRO A 37 -14.82 4.51 -21.77
C PRO A 37 -13.55 4.76 -20.96
N ALA A 38 -12.51 5.25 -21.63
CA ALA A 38 -11.29 5.68 -20.96
C ALA A 38 -11.58 7.02 -20.26
N ALA A 39 -11.20 7.13 -18.98
CA ALA A 39 -11.38 8.37 -18.22
C ALA A 39 -10.67 9.52 -18.92
N SER A 40 -11.32 10.68 -19.01
CA SER A 40 -10.69 11.88 -19.55
C SER A 40 -9.54 12.32 -18.63
N HIS A 41 -8.65 13.17 -19.14
CA HIS A 41 -7.60 13.74 -18.31
C HIS A 41 -8.17 14.55 -17.13
N GLN A 42 -9.32 15.20 -17.32
CA GLN A 42 -10.00 15.95 -16.25
C GLN A 42 -10.55 15.01 -15.18
N ASP A 43 -11.14 13.87 -15.56
CA ASP A 43 -11.66 12.88 -14.61
C ASP A 43 -10.54 12.31 -13.73
N LYS A 44 -9.39 11.99 -14.33
CA LYS A 44 -8.21 11.51 -13.59
C LYS A 44 -7.71 12.53 -12.58
N ARG A 45 -7.65 13.81 -12.96
CA ARG A 45 -7.23 14.90 -12.05
C ARG A 45 -8.23 15.09 -10.92
N THR A 46 -9.52 15.06 -11.23
CA THR A 46 -10.60 15.15 -10.24
C THR A 46 -10.49 13.99 -9.25
N LEU A 47 -10.30 12.76 -9.74
CA LEU A 47 -10.13 11.59 -8.89
C LEU A 47 -8.91 11.74 -7.95
N VAL A 48 -7.74 12.06 -8.49
CA VAL A 48 -6.51 12.25 -7.71
C VAL A 48 -6.66 13.34 -6.65
N HIS A 49 -7.36 14.44 -6.97
CA HIS A 49 -7.62 15.51 -6.02
C HIS A 49 -8.62 15.09 -4.94
N ARG A 50 -9.74 14.44 -5.31
CA ARG A 50 -10.77 13.99 -4.36
C ARG A 50 -10.26 12.92 -3.41
N LEU A 51 -9.38 12.05 -3.88
CA LEU A 51 -8.72 11.03 -3.06
C LEU A 51 -7.51 11.56 -2.27
N ASN A 52 -7.25 12.86 -2.32
CA ASN A 52 -6.13 13.49 -1.63
C ASN A 52 -4.73 12.96 -2.03
N LEU A 53 -4.62 12.28 -3.19
CA LEU A 53 -3.38 11.74 -3.73
C LEU A 53 -2.44 12.82 -4.30
N ALA A 54 -2.94 14.05 -4.47
CA ALA A 54 -2.17 15.19 -4.95
C ALA A 54 -1.32 15.86 -3.86
N CYS A 55 -1.57 15.58 -2.58
CA CYS A 55 -0.87 16.21 -1.48
C CYS A 55 0.56 15.67 -1.39
N SER A 56 1.52 16.59 -1.47
CA SER A 56 2.93 16.25 -1.31
C SER A 56 3.44 16.98 -0.08
N HIS A 57 3.34 16.33 1.08
CA HIS A 57 3.95 16.83 2.30
C HIS A 57 5.41 16.39 2.30
N HIS A 58 6.27 17.27 1.79
CA HIS A 58 7.70 17.03 1.77
C HIS A 58 8.31 17.53 3.08
N ARG A 59 8.01 16.85 4.20
CA ARG A 59 8.68 17.10 5.48
C ARG A 59 9.43 15.85 5.90
N SER A 60 10.65 16.01 6.39
CA SER A 60 11.37 14.98 7.13
C SER A 60 10.77 14.83 8.52
N LEU A 61 11.05 13.70 9.18
CA LEU A 61 10.58 13.51 10.57
C LEU A 61 11.17 14.57 11.51
N ALA A 62 12.42 14.98 11.30
CA ALA A 62 13.04 16.06 12.07
C ALA A 62 12.29 17.39 11.93
N GLU A 63 11.95 17.81 10.71
CA GLU A 63 11.17 19.03 10.48
C GLU A 63 9.76 18.95 11.07
N MET A 64 9.16 17.76 11.11
CA MET A 64 7.88 17.54 11.78
C MET A 64 7.99 17.71 13.30
N LEU A 65 9.12 17.31 13.91
CA LEU A 65 9.39 17.47 15.34
C LEU A 65 9.73 18.92 15.72
N ASP A 66 10.53 19.62 14.92
CA ASP A 66 10.95 21.00 15.21
C ASP A 66 9.75 21.99 15.19
N GLY A 67 8.69 21.67 14.46
CA GLY A 67 7.50 22.49 14.33
C GLY A 67 6.38 22.21 15.34
N TYR A 68 6.51 21.17 16.19
CA TYR A 68 5.43 20.72 17.08
C TYR A 68 5.92 20.57 18.53
N PRO A 69 5.18 21.12 19.52
CA PRO A 69 5.39 20.70 20.89
C PRO A 69 5.12 19.20 21.00
N ILE A 70 6.14 18.46 21.46
CA ILE A 70 6.00 17.06 21.88
C ILE A 70 4.83 17.00 22.87
N ASP A 71 3.89 16.09 22.65
CA ASP A 71 2.63 15.91 23.40
C ASP A 71 1.56 17.01 23.26
N SER A 72 1.71 17.98 22.35
CA SER A 72 0.56 18.84 22.02
C SER A 72 -0.46 18.06 21.19
N GLU A 73 -1.71 18.08 21.63
CA GLU A 73 -2.85 17.76 20.78
C GLU A 73 -2.85 18.78 19.64
N ALA A 74 -2.26 18.41 18.50
CA ALA A 74 -2.48 19.15 17.28
C ALA A 74 -4.00 19.25 17.09
N PRO A 75 -4.55 20.42 16.71
CA PRO A 75 -6.00 20.58 16.58
C PRO A 75 -6.57 19.44 15.73
N LEU A 76 -7.38 18.61 16.38
CA LEU A 76 -8.10 17.48 15.81
C LEU A 76 -8.77 17.94 14.51
N GLY A 77 -8.47 17.26 13.40
CA GLY A 77 -9.32 17.35 12.21
C GLY A 77 -8.68 17.78 10.90
N THR A 78 -7.36 17.69 10.72
CA THR A 78 -6.83 17.60 9.35
C THR A 78 -6.02 16.33 9.21
N LEU A 79 -6.25 15.59 8.12
CA LEU A 79 -5.53 14.38 7.67
C LEU A 79 -3.99 14.47 7.76
N PHE A 80 -3.45 15.66 8.02
CA PHE A 80 -2.05 16.04 7.87
C PHE A 80 -1.31 16.28 9.18
N ASN A 81 -1.98 16.11 10.33
CA ASN A 81 -1.37 16.28 11.65
C ASN A 81 -1.48 15.00 12.47
N PRO A 82 -0.73 13.93 12.12
CA PRO A 82 -0.65 12.78 12.99
C PRO A 82 -0.05 13.19 14.33
N ARG A 83 -0.56 12.61 15.43
CA ARG A 83 0.06 12.78 16.75
C ARG A 83 1.43 12.12 16.73
N ILE A 84 2.46 12.86 17.11
CA ILE A 84 3.83 12.36 17.13
C ILE A 84 4.17 11.93 18.55
N ILE A 85 4.60 10.67 18.70
CA ILE A 85 4.79 10.03 20.00
C ILE A 85 6.22 9.48 20.08
N GLU A 86 6.97 9.97 21.06
CA GLU A 86 8.29 9.42 21.38
C GLU A 86 8.15 8.13 22.18
N ARG A 87 8.59 7.01 21.62
CA ARG A 87 8.65 5.76 22.33
C ARG A 87 9.98 5.65 23.08
N THR A 88 9.88 5.56 24.40
CA THR A 88 11.00 5.15 25.25
C THR A 88 11.02 3.63 25.34
N ARG A 89 12.08 2.98 24.84
CA ARG A 89 12.27 1.53 24.97
C ARG A 89 12.79 1.22 26.37
N ASP A 90 11.93 0.69 27.24
CA ASP A 90 12.39 0.09 28.48
C ASP A 90 12.73 -1.40 28.25
N PHE A 91 14.02 -1.71 28.15
CA PHE A 91 14.50 -3.08 28.02
C PHE A 91 14.48 -3.88 29.32
N HIS A 92 14.09 -3.26 30.44
CA HIS A 92 14.04 -3.86 31.77
C HIS A 92 12.64 -4.36 32.13
N PHE A 93 11.61 -3.92 31.40
CA PHE A 93 10.23 -4.35 31.62
C PHE A 93 9.89 -5.64 30.88
N GLY A 94 9.55 -6.66 31.67
CA GLY A 94 8.72 -7.79 31.26
C GLY A 94 9.44 -9.14 31.20
N PRO A 95 8.80 -10.23 31.65
CA PRO A 95 9.25 -11.57 31.28
C PRO A 95 9.30 -11.63 29.75
N ARG A 96 10.40 -12.14 29.18
CA ARG A 96 10.49 -12.38 27.74
C ARG A 96 9.21 -13.08 27.30
N THR A 97 8.39 -12.42 26.46
CA THR A 97 7.23 -13.06 25.84
C THR A 97 7.72 -14.37 25.28
N MET A 98 7.16 -15.48 25.77
CA MET A 98 7.63 -16.79 25.35
C MET A 98 7.41 -16.91 23.85
N LYS A 99 8.26 -17.70 23.18
CA LYS A 99 8.03 -18.01 21.78
C LYS A 99 6.64 -18.64 21.65
N ASN A 100 5.84 -18.16 20.69
CA ASN A 100 4.44 -18.57 20.45
C ASN A 100 3.43 -18.09 21.53
N THR A 101 3.75 -17.05 22.30
CA THR A 101 2.74 -16.31 23.07
C THR A 101 1.80 -15.58 22.12
N ILE A 102 0.48 -15.81 22.28
CA ILE A 102 -0.54 -15.09 21.51
C ILE A 102 -0.72 -13.71 22.13
N LEU A 103 -0.57 -12.68 21.32
CA LEU A 103 -0.82 -11.29 21.71
C LEU A 103 -2.31 -11.01 21.51
N THR A 104 -2.99 -10.54 22.55
CA THR A 104 -4.44 -10.27 22.50
C THR A 104 -4.77 -8.89 23.04
N ASP A 105 -5.76 -8.21 22.44
CA ASP A 105 -6.26 -6.93 22.97
C ASP A 105 -7.12 -7.13 24.22
N THR A 106 -7.73 -8.30 24.34
CA THR A 106 -8.57 -8.69 25.47
C THR A 106 -8.25 -10.11 25.87
N ARG A 107 -8.12 -10.35 27.18
CA ARG A 107 -7.90 -11.70 27.71
C ARG A 107 -9.00 -12.65 27.26
N SER A 108 -8.68 -13.63 26.41
CA SER A 108 -9.62 -14.73 26.22
C SER A 108 -9.66 -15.50 27.54
N ARG A 109 -10.86 -15.83 28.03
CA ARG A 109 -11.08 -16.24 29.43
C ARG A 109 -10.45 -17.59 29.82
N SER A 110 -9.71 -18.27 28.94
CA SER A 110 -9.30 -19.65 29.15
C SER A 110 -7.86 -20.02 28.79
N ASP A 111 -7.12 -19.27 27.95
CA ASP A 111 -5.72 -19.64 27.64
C ASP A 111 -4.74 -18.89 28.55
N PRO A 112 -4.03 -19.57 29.46
CA PRO A 112 -3.01 -18.94 30.30
C PRO A 112 -1.79 -18.43 29.52
N ARG A 113 -1.70 -18.71 28.22
CA ARG A 113 -0.62 -18.24 27.33
C ARG A 113 -0.95 -16.94 26.61
N ASP A 114 -2.18 -16.42 26.72
CA ASP A 114 -2.54 -15.14 26.14
C ASP A 114 -1.83 -14.01 26.90
N PHE A 115 -1.11 -13.17 26.17
CA PHE A 115 -0.52 -11.95 26.71
C PHE A 115 -1.40 -10.77 26.28
N VAL A 116 -1.99 -10.09 27.26
CA VAL A 116 -2.85 -8.93 26.99
C VAL A 116 -1.96 -7.73 26.69
N CYS A 117 -2.11 -7.18 25.49
CA CYS A 117 -1.38 -6.01 25.03
C CYS A 117 -2.14 -4.74 25.44
N ASP A 118 -1.99 -4.34 26.70
CA ASP A 118 -2.57 -3.11 27.25
C ASP A 118 -1.49 -2.13 27.74
N GLU A 119 -1.95 -0.94 28.13
CA GLU A 119 -1.07 0.12 28.62
C GLU A 119 -0.37 -0.28 29.93
N GLU A 120 -1.00 -1.09 30.77
CA GLU A 120 -0.38 -1.63 32.00
C GLU A 120 0.80 -2.56 31.68
N ALA A 121 0.70 -3.32 30.58
CA ALA A 121 1.76 -4.16 30.04
C ALA A 121 2.81 -3.37 29.21
N GLY A 122 2.69 -2.04 29.12
CA GLY A 122 3.60 -1.19 28.38
C GLY A 122 3.34 -1.10 26.86
N PHE A 123 2.15 -1.51 26.41
CA PHE A 123 1.73 -1.39 25.02
C PHE A 123 1.00 -0.07 24.79
N TYR A 124 1.28 0.59 23.68
CA TYR A 124 0.52 1.75 23.26
C TYR A 124 -0.61 1.33 22.33
N ARG A 125 -1.86 1.65 22.70
CA ARG A 125 -3.03 1.39 21.87
C ARG A 125 -3.35 2.64 21.06
N VAL A 126 -3.22 2.54 19.74
CA VAL A 126 -3.60 3.63 18.84
C VAL A 126 -5.12 3.65 18.71
N PRO A 127 -5.82 4.73 19.11
CA PRO A 127 -7.27 4.83 18.94
C PRO A 127 -7.66 4.69 17.46
N VAL A 128 -8.81 4.07 17.19
CA VAL A 128 -9.29 3.84 15.81
C VAL A 128 -9.50 5.13 15.02
N THR A 129 -9.71 6.25 15.73
CA THR A 129 -9.92 7.59 15.18
C THR A 129 -8.64 8.41 15.03
N GLU A 130 -7.49 7.91 15.48
CA GLU A 130 -6.26 8.68 15.53
C GLU A 130 -5.21 8.19 14.53
N SER A 131 -4.56 9.16 13.88
CA SER A 131 -3.34 8.94 13.13
C SER A 131 -2.15 9.25 14.04
N VAL A 132 -1.17 8.35 14.11
CA VAL A 132 0.02 8.51 14.95
C VAL A 132 1.30 8.22 14.19
N ILE A 133 2.38 8.92 14.55
CA ILE A 133 3.74 8.58 14.18
C ILE A 133 4.49 8.26 15.48
N LEU A 134 4.87 7.00 15.63
CA LEU A 134 5.70 6.53 16.72
C LEU A 134 7.16 6.57 16.26
N PHE A 135 8.00 7.27 17.01
CA PHE A 135 9.43 7.36 16.76
C PHE A 135 10.23 7.00 18.00
N ALA A 136 11.50 6.65 17.81
CA ALA A 136 12.46 6.49 18.89
C ALA A 136 13.75 7.24 18.56
N LYS A 137 14.48 7.64 19.60
CA LYS A 137 15.85 8.12 19.47
C LYS A 137 16.82 6.99 19.74
N ASP A 138 17.88 6.87 18.95
CA ASP A 138 18.98 5.97 19.27
C ASP A 138 19.90 6.57 20.34
N LYS A 139 21.01 5.87 20.64
CA LYS A 139 21.98 6.29 21.66
C LYS A 139 22.67 7.62 21.34
N ASP A 140 22.73 7.99 20.06
CA ASP A 140 23.34 9.21 19.57
C ASP A 140 22.30 10.33 19.41
N GLY A 141 21.05 10.09 19.82
CA GLY A 141 19.94 11.03 19.70
C GLY A 141 19.33 11.08 18.30
N LYS A 142 19.74 10.20 17.37
CA LYS A 142 19.19 10.16 16.02
C LYS A 142 17.76 9.62 16.08
N VAL A 143 16.85 10.39 15.49
CA VAL A 143 15.44 10.06 15.41
C VAL A 143 15.21 9.02 14.30
N GLY A 144 14.42 7.99 14.60
CA GLY A 144 13.91 7.04 13.62
C GLY A 144 12.43 6.77 13.86
N ALA A 145 11.62 6.84 12.80
CA ALA A 145 10.26 6.34 12.86
C ALA A 145 10.26 4.82 13.03
N GLU A 146 9.37 4.32 13.87
CA GLU A 146 9.20 2.90 14.12
C GLU A 146 7.86 2.39 13.58
N LEU A 147 6.79 3.19 13.72
CA LEU A 147 5.47 2.87 13.22
C LEU A 147 4.73 4.13 12.82
N ILE A 148 4.02 4.07 11.70
CA ILE A 148 3.16 5.14 11.21
C ILE A 148 1.77 4.53 11.02
N VAL A 149 0.79 5.09 11.71
CA VAL A 149 -0.62 4.74 11.56
C VAL A 149 -1.33 5.96 11.02
N LEU A 150 -1.94 5.84 9.85
CA LEU A 150 -2.72 6.91 9.24
C LEU A 150 -4.15 6.43 9.05
N ARG A 151 -5.10 7.22 9.53
CA ARG A 151 -6.54 6.97 9.43
C ARG A 151 -7.15 7.94 8.43
N ASP A 152 -8.26 7.52 7.83
CA ASP A 152 -9.07 8.34 6.92
C ASP A 152 -8.29 8.99 5.76
N VAL A 153 -7.27 8.30 5.22
CA VAL A 153 -6.30 8.85 4.24
C VAL A 153 -6.90 9.35 2.92
N PHE A 154 -8.13 8.93 2.60
CA PHE A 154 -8.87 9.39 1.42
C PHE A 154 -9.80 10.59 1.68
N GLY A 155 -9.79 11.16 2.89
CA GLY A 155 -10.65 12.27 3.26
C GLY A 155 -12.08 11.87 3.59
N ASP A 156 -12.94 12.89 3.68
CA ASP A 156 -14.36 12.75 3.99
C ASP A 156 -15.10 11.88 2.96
N SER A 157 -16.20 11.27 3.40
CA SER A 157 -17.05 10.37 2.60
C SER A 157 -17.51 11.07 1.32
N SER A 158 -16.84 10.72 0.23
CA SER A 158 -17.22 11.06 -1.14
C SER A 158 -17.61 9.77 -1.85
N SER A 159 -18.50 9.87 -2.84
CA SER A 159 -18.87 8.71 -3.65
C SER A 159 -17.66 8.05 -4.31
N GLU A 160 -16.61 8.81 -4.65
CA GLU A 160 -15.38 8.26 -5.22
C GLU A 160 -14.55 7.46 -4.21
N ARG A 161 -14.53 7.90 -2.94
CA ARG A 161 -13.86 7.18 -1.85
C ARG A 161 -14.50 5.80 -1.68
N ASP A 162 -15.82 5.74 -1.58
CA ASP A 162 -16.52 4.48 -1.31
C ASP A 162 -16.34 3.49 -2.46
N LYS A 163 -16.41 3.95 -3.71
CA LYS A 163 -16.12 3.14 -4.91
C LYS A 163 -14.69 2.61 -4.93
N LEU A 164 -13.72 3.43 -4.53
CA LEU A 164 -12.33 2.99 -4.47
C LEU A 164 -12.13 1.94 -3.37
N LEU A 165 -12.75 2.13 -2.20
CA LEU A 165 -12.67 1.17 -1.09
C LEU A 165 -13.33 -0.16 -1.44
N GLU A 166 -14.48 -0.13 -2.10
CA GLU A 166 -15.15 -1.33 -2.65
C GLU A 166 -14.25 -2.05 -3.66
N TRP A 167 -13.65 -1.32 -4.60
CA TRP A 167 -12.67 -1.89 -5.54
C TRP A 167 -11.45 -2.50 -4.84
N TYR A 168 -10.92 -1.84 -3.80
CA TYR A 168 -9.82 -2.38 -2.98
C TYR A 168 -10.22 -3.67 -2.28
N GLN A 169 -11.40 -3.69 -1.66
CA GLN A 169 -11.93 -4.86 -0.98
C GLN A 169 -12.03 -6.05 -1.93
N HIS A 170 -12.64 -5.86 -3.11
CA HIS A 170 -12.71 -6.92 -4.13
C HIS A 170 -11.34 -7.40 -4.58
N THR A 171 -10.39 -6.47 -4.77
CA THR A 171 -9.00 -6.82 -5.14
C THR A 171 -8.34 -7.69 -4.07
N ILE A 172 -8.52 -7.36 -2.79
CA ILE A 172 -8.00 -8.13 -1.64
C ILE A 172 -8.67 -9.50 -1.57
N GLU A 173 -10.01 -9.55 -1.68
CA GLU A 173 -10.79 -10.79 -1.65
C GLU A 173 -10.36 -11.73 -2.77
N HIS A 174 -10.22 -11.24 -4.01
CA HIS A 174 -9.74 -12.04 -5.14
C HIS A 174 -8.31 -12.56 -4.88
N ALA A 175 -7.39 -11.67 -4.45
CA ALA A 175 -6.02 -12.07 -4.17
C ALA A 175 -5.96 -13.18 -3.09
N CYS A 176 -6.67 -13.02 -1.98
CA CYS A 176 -6.68 -13.99 -0.89
C CYS A 176 -7.45 -15.28 -1.23
N ALA A 177 -8.48 -15.21 -2.07
CA ALA A 177 -9.25 -16.40 -2.45
C ALA A 177 -8.53 -17.29 -3.46
N GLU A 178 -7.59 -16.75 -4.23
CA GLU A 178 -7.00 -17.43 -5.40
C GLU A 178 -5.50 -17.68 -5.29
N ARG A 179 -4.83 -17.06 -4.33
CA ARG A 179 -3.40 -17.21 -4.09
C ARG A 179 -3.14 -18.09 -2.88
N ARG A 180 -1.90 -18.57 -2.80
CA ARG A 180 -1.38 -19.32 -1.67
C ARG A 180 -1.14 -18.36 -0.52
N ASP A 181 -1.63 -18.74 0.64
CA ASP A 181 -1.30 -18.05 1.88
C ASP A 181 0.19 -18.22 2.20
N VAL A 182 0.87 -17.11 2.43
CA VAL A 182 2.28 -17.12 2.85
C VAL A 182 2.45 -17.45 4.33
N ARG A 183 1.35 -17.40 5.11
CA ARG A 183 1.32 -17.71 6.54
C ARG A 183 0.18 -18.69 6.89
N PRO A 184 0.16 -19.91 6.33
CA PRO A 184 -0.97 -20.85 6.47
C PRO A 184 -1.26 -21.35 7.89
N ASN A 185 -0.36 -21.09 8.85
CA ASN A 185 -0.53 -21.44 10.26
C ASN A 185 -1.04 -20.27 11.12
N HIS A 186 -1.25 -19.10 10.52
CA HIS A 186 -1.77 -17.91 11.19
C HIS A 186 -3.26 -17.77 10.89
N PRO A 187 -4.08 -17.20 11.80
CA PRO A 187 -5.45 -16.81 11.47
C PRO A 187 -5.49 -15.82 10.31
N GLY A 188 -6.54 -15.92 9.48
CA GLY A 188 -6.76 -15.08 8.29
C GLY A 188 -6.05 -15.61 7.05
N HIS A 189 -5.76 -14.72 6.11
CA HIS A 189 -5.03 -15.04 4.89
C HIS A 189 -4.13 -13.88 4.45
N MET A 190 -2.92 -14.19 4.02
CA MET A 190 -1.96 -13.22 3.49
C MET A 190 -1.45 -13.66 2.13
N ALA A 191 -1.87 -12.94 1.09
CA ALA A 191 -1.46 -13.17 -0.29
C ALA A 191 -0.29 -12.25 -0.66
N GLN A 192 0.84 -12.85 -1.06
CA GLN A 192 1.98 -12.11 -1.59
C GLN A 192 1.80 -11.80 -3.09
N VAL A 193 2.21 -10.61 -3.48
CA VAL A 193 2.23 -10.11 -4.85
C VAL A 193 3.62 -9.51 -5.12
N GLY A 194 4.19 -9.76 -6.29
CA GLY A 194 5.50 -9.21 -6.63
C GLY A 194 6.63 -10.22 -6.64
N TYR A 195 7.81 -9.76 -6.25
CA TYR A 195 9.01 -10.57 -6.12
C TYR A 195 9.09 -11.27 -4.75
N ASN A 196 9.73 -12.43 -4.71
CA ASN A 196 10.13 -13.10 -3.48
C ASN A 196 11.58 -13.60 -3.59
N ALA A 197 12.19 -13.88 -2.43
CA ALA A 197 13.55 -14.42 -2.34
C ALA A 197 13.61 -15.95 -2.44
N GLY A 198 12.52 -16.61 -2.82
CA GLY A 198 12.38 -18.06 -2.79
C GLY A 198 12.38 -18.65 -1.37
N PRO A 199 12.29 -19.99 -1.25
CA PRO A 199 12.39 -20.67 0.04
C PRO A 199 13.80 -20.53 0.62
N TYR A 200 13.91 -20.60 1.96
CA TYR A 200 15.19 -20.42 2.67
C TYR A 200 16.33 -21.32 2.15
N HIS A 201 16.00 -22.55 1.73
CA HIS A 201 16.94 -23.56 1.23
C HIS A 201 17.25 -23.44 -0.27
N ALA A 202 16.50 -22.63 -1.02
CA ALA A 202 16.74 -22.36 -2.44
C ALA A 202 16.39 -20.89 -2.73
N ARG A 203 17.33 -20.00 -2.38
CA ARG A 203 17.18 -18.55 -2.49
C ARG A 203 17.27 -18.11 -3.94
N VAL A 204 16.17 -18.26 -4.67
CA VAL A 204 16.04 -17.80 -6.05
C VAL A 204 15.17 -16.57 -6.03
N PHE A 205 15.75 -15.43 -6.40
CA PHE A 205 15.01 -14.19 -6.56
C PHE A 205 14.17 -14.26 -7.83
N GLY A 206 12.87 -14.04 -7.71
CA GLY A 206 11.95 -14.09 -8.85
C GLY A 206 10.54 -13.66 -8.48
N THR A 207 9.65 -13.63 -9.47
CA THR A 207 8.23 -13.32 -9.24
C THR A 207 7.56 -14.47 -8.48
N ALA A 208 6.76 -14.13 -7.47
CA ALA A 208 5.99 -15.10 -6.72
C ALA A 208 4.94 -15.77 -7.61
N LYS A 209 5.01 -17.10 -7.75
CA LYS A 209 3.95 -17.91 -8.36
C LYS A 209 2.99 -18.36 -7.26
N SER A 210 1.94 -17.59 -7.03
CA SER A 210 1.05 -17.78 -5.89
C SER A 210 -0.32 -18.36 -6.24
N TYR A 211 -0.78 -18.30 -7.48
CA TYR A 211 -2.12 -18.83 -7.85
C TYR A 211 -2.28 -20.32 -7.52
N THR A 212 -3.33 -20.64 -6.78
CA THR A 212 -3.73 -22.02 -6.40
C THR A 212 -4.86 -22.55 -7.27
N LYS A 213 -5.63 -21.66 -7.90
CA LYS A 213 -6.71 -22.01 -8.84
C LYS A 213 -6.22 -22.03 -10.28
N ASN A 214 -6.82 -22.88 -11.10
CA ASN A 214 -6.60 -22.94 -12.53
C ASN A 214 -7.43 -21.85 -13.23
N LEU A 215 -6.88 -20.63 -13.26
CA LEU A 215 -7.44 -19.51 -13.99
C LEU A 215 -6.78 -19.41 -15.37
N ASP A 216 -7.55 -18.97 -16.36
CA ASP A 216 -7.00 -18.62 -17.67
C ASP A 216 -6.05 -17.41 -17.55
N GLU A 217 -5.20 -17.23 -18.56
CA GLU A 217 -4.15 -16.21 -18.56
C GLU A 217 -4.70 -14.78 -18.54
N GLU A 218 -5.84 -14.53 -19.18
CA GLU A 218 -6.48 -13.21 -19.21
C GLU A 218 -6.96 -12.84 -17.81
N THR A 219 -7.71 -13.73 -17.16
CA THR A 219 -8.19 -13.52 -15.77
C THR A 219 -7.03 -13.32 -14.80
N ARG A 220 -5.97 -14.13 -14.86
CA ARG A 220 -4.79 -13.94 -13.99
C ARG A 220 -4.14 -12.58 -14.21
N THR A 221 -3.96 -12.19 -15.47
CA THR A 221 -3.37 -10.89 -15.83
C THR A 221 -4.21 -9.73 -15.29
N GLU A 222 -5.53 -9.81 -15.39
CA GLU A 222 -6.42 -8.78 -14.85
C GLU A 222 -6.32 -8.66 -13.33
N HIS A 223 -6.37 -9.79 -12.62
CA HIS A 223 -6.22 -9.82 -11.16
C HIS A 223 -4.82 -9.34 -10.70
N ASP A 224 -3.75 -9.69 -11.43
CA ASP A 224 -2.41 -9.19 -11.18
C ASP A 224 -2.31 -7.66 -11.39
N LEU A 225 -2.95 -7.13 -12.43
CA LEU A 225 -2.98 -5.69 -12.70
C LEU A 225 -3.71 -4.92 -11.60
N ASP A 226 -4.83 -5.44 -11.10
CA ASP A 226 -5.58 -4.83 -10.00
C ASP A 226 -4.78 -4.87 -8.69
N ALA A 227 -4.15 -6.01 -8.37
CA ALA A 227 -3.30 -6.15 -7.20
C ALA A 227 -2.09 -5.19 -7.24
N ILE A 228 -1.41 -5.08 -8.38
CA ILE A 228 -0.32 -4.12 -8.61
C ILE A 228 -0.82 -2.68 -8.43
N ALA A 229 -2.01 -2.35 -8.96
CA ALA A 229 -2.59 -1.03 -8.83
C ALA A 229 -2.89 -0.70 -7.36
N ALA A 230 -3.46 -1.64 -6.61
CA ALA A 230 -3.82 -1.49 -5.20
C ALA A 230 -2.57 -1.21 -4.34
N ILE A 231 -1.50 -1.99 -4.53
CA ILE A 231 -0.24 -1.80 -3.81
C ILE A 231 0.46 -0.50 -4.26
N THR A 232 0.36 -0.14 -5.54
CA THR A 232 0.93 1.11 -6.07
C THR A 232 0.24 2.35 -5.49
N ILE A 233 -1.09 2.35 -5.40
CA ILE A 233 -1.85 3.45 -4.77
C ILE A 233 -1.50 3.54 -3.28
N LEU A 234 -1.37 2.41 -2.57
CA LEU A 234 -0.92 2.40 -1.17
C LEU A 234 0.50 3.00 -1.03
N TRP A 235 1.43 2.65 -1.92
CA TRP A 235 2.76 3.25 -1.94
C TRP A 235 2.73 4.74 -2.26
N ALA A 236 1.85 5.18 -3.16
CA ALA A 236 1.66 6.59 -3.46
C ALA A 236 1.18 7.37 -2.24
N LEU A 237 0.25 6.80 -1.48
CA LEU A 237 -0.20 7.36 -0.19
C LEU A 237 0.92 7.40 0.83
N ALA A 238 1.71 6.33 0.96
CA ALA A 238 2.86 6.30 1.85
C ALA A 238 3.85 7.43 1.51
N LYS A 239 4.19 7.62 0.23
CA LYS A 239 5.04 8.74 -0.24
C LYS A 239 4.43 10.12 -0.02
N ALA A 240 3.11 10.23 0.00
CA ALA A 240 2.41 11.50 0.18
C ALA A 240 2.33 11.93 1.66
N LEU A 241 2.26 10.95 2.57
CA LEU A 241 1.88 11.15 3.97
C LEU A 241 2.96 10.78 4.98
N ALA A 242 3.85 9.84 4.66
CA ALA A 242 4.96 9.48 5.55
C ALA A 242 6.09 10.52 5.46
N PRO A 243 6.91 10.66 6.51
CA PRO A 243 8.14 11.43 6.46
C PRO A 243 9.03 11.06 5.27
N THR A 244 9.55 12.09 4.61
CA THR A 244 10.35 11.96 3.38
C THR A 244 11.62 11.14 3.58
N ASP A 245 12.29 11.29 4.72
CA ASP A 245 13.50 10.56 5.08
C ASP A 245 13.30 9.03 5.12
N ILE A 246 12.07 8.56 5.40
CA ILE A 246 11.73 7.12 5.36
C ILE A 246 11.57 6.66 3.91
N THR A 247 10.75 7.38 3.14
CA THR A 247 10.39 6.96 1.79
C THR A 247 11.55 7.14 0.81
N GLU A 248 12.34 8.21 0.95
CA GLU A 248 13.56 8.44 0.19
C GLU A 248 14.64 7.40 0.51
N ALA A 249 14.77 6.95 1.76
CA ALA A 249 15.70 5.87 2.10
C ALA A 249 15.34 4.56 1.37
N ILE A 250 14.04 4.24 1.29
CA ILE A 250 13.55 3.08 0.54
C ILE A 250 13.82 3.27 -0.96
N GLU A 251 13.43 4.42 -1.54
CA GLU A 251 13.62 4.70 -2.97
C GLU A 251 15.11 4.69 -3.36
N LYS A 252 15.98 5.26 -2.53
CA LYS A 252 17.43 5.22 -2.69
C LYS A 252 17.95 3.78 -2.65
N THR A 253 17.50 2.99 -1.67
CA THR A 253 17.90 1.58 -1.56
C THR A 253 17.49 0.78 -2.79
N LEU A 254 16.27 0.99 -3.31
CA LEU A 254 15.79 0.35 -4.54
C LEU A 254 16.62 0.74 -5.75
N ALA A 255 16.96 2.03 -5.88
CA ALA A 255 17.79 2.54 -6.97
C ALA A 255 19.22 1.97 -6.90
N ASP A 256 19.86 2.04 -5.72
CA ASP A 256 21.24 1.58 -5.50
C ASP A 256 21.38 0.06 -5.72
N SER A 257 20.35 -0.71 -5.38
CA SER A 257 20.34 -2.17 -5.55
C SER A 257 19.89 -2.60 -6.96
N GLY A 258 19.46 -1.69 -7.82
CA GLY A 258 18.91 -2.01 -9.14
C GLY A 258 17.65 -2.87 -9.06
N MET A 259 16.91 -2.80 -7.94
CA MET A 259 15.74 -3.64 -7.72
C MET A 259 14.57 -3.18 -8.60
N PRO A 260 13.91 -4.10 -9.32
CA PRO A 260 12.78 -3.75 -10.17
C PRO A 260 11.58 -3.29 -9.33
N ARG A 261 10.69 -2.51 -9.93
CA ARG A 261 9.37 -2.24 -9.36
C ARG A 261 8.50 -3.50 -9.40
N ILE A 262 7.41 -3.51 -8.63
CA ILE A 262 6.51 -4.66 -8.56
C ILE A 262 6.09 -5.17 -9.95
N ALA A 263 6.16 -6.48 -10.10
CA ALA A 263 5.83 -7.25 -11.29
C ALA A 263 5.37 -8.64 -10.87
N THR A 264 4.66 -9.34 -11.74
CA THR A 264 4.20 -10.71 -11.48
C THR A 264 4.63 -11.61 -12.65
N GLY A 265 4.29 -12.90 -12.56
CA GLY A 265 4.56 -13.83 -13.67
C GLY A 265 3.78 -13.44 -14.94
N ASP A 266 2.59 -12.86 -14.79
CA ASP A 266 1.71 -12.49 -15.91
C ASP A 266 1.81 -10.98 -16.28
N VAL A 267 2.35 -10.13 -15.39
CA VAL A 267 2.54 -8.68 -15.65
C VAL A 267 4.03 -8.29 -15.53
N PRO A 268 4.69 -7.89 -16.62
CA PRO A 268 6.12 -7.58 -16.60
C PRO A 268 6.43 -6.33 -15.76
N PRO A 269 7.68 -6.16 -15.30
CA PRO A 269 8.11 -4.95 -14.63
C PRO A 269 7.97 -3.74 -15.57
N GLY A 270 7.63 -2.59 -14.99
CA GLY A 270 7.44 -1.37 -15.77
C GLY A 270 6.79 -0.26 -14.96
N THR A 271 6.31 0.75 -15.68
CA THR A 271 5.58 1.87 -15.11
C THR A 271 4.09 1.73 -15.33
N GLY A 272 3.37 2.46 -14.49
CA GLY A 272 1.95 2.70 -14.60
C GLY A 272 1.08 1.59 -14.04
N TYR A 273 -0.16 1.97 -13.82
CA TYR A 273 -1.24 1.12 -13.35
C TYR A 273 -2.57 1.60 -13.92
N ARG A 274 -3.59 0.74 -13.83
CA ARG A 274 -4.96 1.07 -14.16
C ARG A 274 -5.86 0.66 -13.01
N ILE A 275 -6.95 1.39 -12.82
CA ILE A 275 -8.06 0.96 -11.98
C ILE A 275 -9.37 1.12 -12.76
N ILE A 276 -10.38 0.34 -12.39
CA ILE A 276 -11.70 0.44 -13.00
C ILE A 276 -12.71 0.72 -11.90
N LEU A 277 -13.31 1.92 -11.96
CA LEU A 277 -14.34 2.36 -11.00
C LEU A 277 -15.61 2.63 -11.79
N ASP A 278 -16.74 2.02 -11.41
CA ASP A 278 -18.04 2.13 -12.11
C ASP A 278 -17.97 1.88 -13.62
N GLY A 279 -17.16 0.90 -14.04
CA GLY A 279 -16.98 0.62 -15.47
C GLY A 279 -16.17 1.67 -16.24
N GLN A 280 -15.66 2.71 -15.59
CA GLN A 280 -14.77 3.71 -16.16
C GLN A 280 -13.31 3.32 -15.90
N THR A 281 -12.48 3.27 -16.94
CA THR A 281 -11.05 2.92 -16.81
C THR A 281 -10.18 4.16 -16.56
N TYR A 282 -9.50 4.20 -15.42
CA TYR A 282 -8.52 5.22 -15.06
C TYR A 282 -7.11 4.68 -15.28
N LEU A 283 -6.46 5.11 -16.36
CA LEU A 283 -5.09 4.70 -16.72
C LEU A 283 -4.05 5.76 -16.34
N PHE A 284 -3.02 5.36 -15.60
CA PHE A 284 -1.89 6.19 -15.17
C PHE A 284 -0.57 5.61 -15.70
N PRO A 285 -0.21 5.83 -16.97
CA PRO A 285 0.85 5.04 -17.65
C PRO A 285 2.28 5.37 -17.19
N PHE A 286 2.49 6.55 -16.61
CA PHE A 286 3.83 7.07 -16.25
C PHE A 286 4.10 7.05 -14.74
N PHE A 287 3.20 6.47 -13.95
CA PHE A 287 3.38 6.45 -12.50
C PHE A 287 4.30 5.31 -12.10
N ASP A 288 5.30 5.57 -11.26
CA ASP A 288 6.15 4.49 -10.75
C ASP A 288 5.32 3.54 -9.89
N ARG A 289 5.44 2.23 -10.16
CA ARG A 289 4.80 1.23 -9.33
C ARG A 289 5.47 1.14 -7.96
N SER A 290 4.84 0.41 -7.04
CA SER A 290 5.35 0.18 -5.68
C SER A 290 6.72 -0.53 -5.65
N PRO A 291 7.37 -0.60 -4.47
CA PRO A 291 8.49 -1.52 -4.23
C PRO A 291 8.19 -2.95 -4.72
N PRO A 292 9.23 -3.77 -4.97
CA PRO A 292 9.12 -5.05 -5.68
C PRO A 292 8.14 -6.06 -5.07
N GLU A 293 7.77 -5.92 -3.81
CA GLU A 293 6.97 -6.87 -3.06
C GLU A 293 5.85 -6.15 -2.32
N GLY A 294 4.67 -6.77 -2.30
CA GLY A 294 3.54 -6.31 -1.51
C GLY A 294 2.66 -7.46 -1.06
N TYR A 295 1.79 -7.16 -0.10
CA TYR A 295 0.91 -8.13 0.54
C TYR A 295 -0.51 -7.59 0.58
N LEU A 296 -1.47 -8.46 0.27
CA LEU A 296 -2.89 -8.23 0.43
C LEU A 296 -3.40 -9.21 1.49
N THR A 297 -4.13 -8.72 2.48
CA THR A 297 -4.50 -9.50 3.67
C THR A 297 -5.97 -9.36 3.98
N ILE A 298 -6.60 -10.46 4.40
CA ILE A 298 -7.94 -10.48 4.98
C ILE A 298 -7.89 -11.20 6.32
N ASP A 299 -8.44 -10.58 7.36
CA ASP A 299 -8.54 -11.11 8.73
C ASP A 299 -7.23 -11.66 9.32
N TYR A 300 -6.07 -11.20 8.81
CA TYR A 300 -4.77 -11.69 9.24
C TYR A 300 -4.46 -11.28 10.68
N SER A 301 -4.06 -12.25 11.49
CA SER A 301 -3.57 -12.04 12.86
C SER A 301 -2.22 -12.74 13.06
N ALA A 302 -1.26 -12.05 13.67
CA ALA A 302 0.13 -12.47 13.78
C ALA A 302 0.45 -13.20 15.09
#